data_AF-A0A534NJZ8-F1
#
_entry.id   AF-A0A534NJZ8-F1
#
_cell.length_a   1.000
_cell.length_b   1.000
_cell.length_c   1.000
_cell.angle_alpha   90.00
_cell.angle_beta   90.00
_cell.angle_gamma   90.00
#
_symmetry.space_group_name_H-M   'P 1'
#
loop_
_entity.id
_entity.type
_entity.pdbx_description
1 polymer ?
#
loop_
_entity_poly.entity_id
_entity_poly.type
_entity_poly.pdbx_seq_one_letter_code
_entity_poly.pdbx_strand_id
1 'polypeptide(L)' 'MAGGYSKKETHALETAEGSIKNHVSSILAKFGLRERTRAVLKALESRPL' A
#
# COMPACT_ATOMS: atom_id res chain seq x y z
N MET A 1 -25.76 -10.11 11.14
CA MET A 1 -25.87 -8.64 11.14
C MET A 1 -25.03 -8.10 9.99
N ALA A 2 -25.61 -7.94 8.81
CA ALA A 2 -24.95 -7.25 7.70
C ALA A 2 -25.37 -5.78 7.79
N GLY A 3 -24.51 -4.95 8.41
CA GLY A 3 -24.76 -3.52 8.55
C GLY A 3 -24.92 -2.88 7.18
N GLY A 4 -26.09 -2.30 6.91
CA GLY A 4 -26.39 -1.61 5.66
C GLY A 4 -25.59 -0.32 5.56
N TYR A 5 -24.36 -0.40 5.05
CA TYR A 5 -23.59 0.78 4.68
C TYR A 5 -24.25 1.43 3.45
N SER A 6 -24.59 2.71 3.56
CA SER A 6 -25.14 3.47 2.44
C SER A 6 -24.08 3.59 1.34
N LYS A 7 -24.48 3.58 0.05
CA LYS A 7 -23.56 3.67 -1.11
C LYS A 7 -22.55 4.84 -1.02
N LYS A 8 -22.90 5.89 -0.27
CA LYS A 8 -22.04 7.06 -0.02
C LYS A 8 -20.93 6.76 0.99
N GLU A 9 -21.22 5.97 2.02
CA GLU A 9 -20.23 5.58 3.04
C GLU A 9 -19.19 4.64 2.45
N THR A 10 -19.61 3.68 1.63
CA THR A 10 -18.68 2.77 0.94
C THR A 10 -17.72 3.54 0.03
N HIS A 11 -18.21 4.53 -0.71
CA HIS A 11 -17.40 5.34 -1.61
C HIS A 11 -16.46 6.32 -0.88
N ALA A 12 -16.89 6.86 0.27
CA ALA A 12 -16.07 7.68 1.14
C ALA A 12 -14.92 6.89 1.76
N LEU A 13 -15.18 5.64 2.19
CA LEU A 13 -14.16 4.71 2.69
C LEU A 13 -13.16 4.34 1.59
N GLU A 14 -13.64 4.08 0.37
CA GLU A 14 -12.80 3.77 -0.79
C GLU A 14 -11.88 4.94 -1.17
N THR A 15 -12.41 6.17 -1.13
CA THR A 15 -11.64 7.40 -1.39
C THR A 15 -10.61 7.66 -0.29
N ALA A 16 -10.99 7.44 0.98
CA ALA A 16 -10.10 7.58 2.12
C ALA A 16 -8.95 6.55 2.06
N GLU A 17 -9.24 5.32 1.65
CA GLU A 17 -8.23 4.27 1.49
C GLU A 17 -7.16 4.66 0.45
N GLY A 18 -7.57 5.24 -0.68
CA GLY A 18 -6.64 5.75 -1.70
C GLY A 18 -5.71 6.84 -1.15
N SER A 19 -6.24 7.76 -0.35
CA SER A 19 -5.45 8.83 0.29
C SER A 19 -4.45 8.29 1.31
N ILE A 20 -4.88 7.33 2.16
CA ILE A 20 -4.02 6.69 3.16
C ILE A 20 -2.88 5.92 2.46
N LYS A 21 -3.19 5.16 1.40
CA LYS A 21 -2.19 4.44 0.59
C LYS A 21 -1.14 5.40 0.00
N ASN A 22 -1.57 6.57 -0.46
CA ASN A 22 -0.67 7.58 -0.98
C ASN A 22 0.22 8.19 0.12
N HIS A 23 -0.34 8.48 1.29
CA HIS A 23 0.40 8.98 2.44
C HIS A 23 1.47 7.99 2.92
N VAL A 24 1.09 6.71 3.08
CA VAL A 24 2.00 5.62 3.44
C VAL A 24 3.09 5.44 2.37
N SER A 25 2.74 5.48 1.07
CA SER A 25 3.74 5.43 -0.01
C SER A 25 4.73 6.59 0.05
N SER A 26 4.27 7.81 0.35
CA SER A 26 5.14 8.99 0.48
C SER A 26 6.11 8.85 1.66
N ILE A 27 5.63 8.36 2.81
CA ILE A 27 6.47 8.07 3.98
C ILE A 27 7.51 7.02 3.64
N LEU A 28 7.10 5.87 3.10
CA LEU A 28 8.01 4.77 2.74
C LEU A 28 9.05 5.21 1.70
N ALA A 29 8.69 6.10 0.77
CA ALA A 29 9.60 6.70 -0.19
C ALA A 29 10.65 7.60 0.49
N LYS A 30 10.25 8.44 1.47
CA LYS A 30 11.17 9.29 2.25
C LYS A 30 12.19 8.46 3.06
N PHE A 31 11.80 7.29 3.54
CA PHE A 31 12.72 6.35 4.20
C PHE A 31 13.54 5.50 3.23
N GLY A 32 13.41 5.69 1.91
CA GLY A 32 14.13 4.90 0.91
C GLY A 32 13.83 3.39 0.98
N LEU A 33 12.71 2.99 1.61
CA LEU A 33 12.37 1.58 1.82
C LEU A 33 11.95 0.90 0.53
N ARG A 34 11.35 1.65 -0.43
CA ARG A 34 10.94 1.11 -1.73
C ARG A 34 12.11 0.51 -2.50
N GLU A 35 13.22 1.22 -2.58
CA GLU A 35 14.41 0.77 -3.30
C GLU A 35 15.14 -0.35 -2.54
N ARG A 36 15.22 -0.24 -1.21
CA ARG A 36 15.86 -1.27 -0.36
C ARG A 36 15.10 -2.60 -0.39
N THR A 37 13.79 -2.58 -0.25
CA THR A 37 12.97 -3.81 -0.33
C THR A 37 13.01 -4.40 -1.74
N ARG A 38 12.97 -3.59 -2.80
CA ARG A 38 13.12 -4.07 -4.17
C ARG A 38 14.48 -4.71 -4.43
N ALA A 39 15.56 -4.13 -3.89
CA ALA A 39 16.89 -4.71 -3.98
C ALA A 39 16.98 -6.07 -3.30
N VAL A 40 16.36 -6.22 -2.12
CA VAL A 40 16.29 -7.52 -1.40
C VAL A 40 15.49 -8.54 -2.20
N LEU A 41 14.32 -8.18 -2.71
CA LEU A 41 13.50 -9.08 -3.54
C LEU A 41 14.27 -9.52 -4.79
N LYS A 42 14.91 -8.58 -5.49
CA LYS A 42 15.74 -8.88 -6.66
C LYS A 42 16.94 -9.75 -6.32
N ALA A 43 17.56 -9.56 -5.16
CA ALA A 43 18.66 -10.40 -4.68
C ALA A 43 18.20 -11.82 -4.33
N LEU A 44 16.99 -11.98 -3.79
CA LEU A 44 16.38 -13.29 -3.56
C LEU A 44 16.03 -14.00 -4.87
N GLU A 45 15.44 -13.29 -5.84
CA GLU A 45 15.13 -13.83 -7.17
C GLU A 45 16.38 -14.17 -7.99
N SER A 46 17.46 -13.40 -7.83
CA SER A 46 18.72 -13.61 -8.57
C SER A 46 19.64 -14.66 -7.94
N ARG A 47 19.23 -15.28 -6.82
CA ARG A 47 20.03 -16.33 -6.18
C ARG A 47 19.81 -17.64 -6.93
N PRO A 48 20.84 -18.21 -7.61
CA PRO A 48 20.71 -19.53 -8.19
C PRO A 48 20.58 -20.54 -7.04
N LEU A 49 19.58 -21.41 -7.13
CA LEU A 49 19.44 -22.60 -6.29
C LEU A 49 20.43 -23.68 -6.75
#